data_AF-A0A540MAK4-F1
#
_entry.id   AF-A0A540MAK4-F1
#
_cell.length_a   1.000
_cell.length_b   1.000
_cell.length_c   1.000
_cell.angle_alpha   90.00
_cell.angle_beta   90.00
_cell.angle_gamma   90.00
#
_symmetry.space_group_name_H-M   'P 1'
#
loop_
_entity.id
_entity.type
_entity.pdbx_description
1 polymer ?
#
loop_
_entity_poly.entity_id
_entity_poly.type
_entity_poly.pdbx_seq_one_letter_code
_entity_poly.pdbx_strand_id
1 'polypeptide(L)'
;MSHLANLNGVSETPPVIPRFPSVQTTRKKASIICFMSKKSEGLQEQPLQTTRRLALCLASIALVGNSCNGVSLAEGNGFWLDGPLPVPSAENKIANEKTGTRSFLKRGLYMANIGTKGRKFRLKKYAFDLLAMADLIAKDTLNYVRRYLRLKSTFMYFDFDRVISAAPVDEKQPLTDLANRLFDTVEKLDGAVKQRDLLQTETYYKDTAVILQDVMDRMA
;
A
#
# COMPACT_ATOMS: atom_id res chain seq x y z
N MET A 1 -39.67 -43.12 -26.53
CA MET A 1 -40.80 -42.20 -26.26
C MET A 1 -40.62 -41.70 -24.83
N SER A 2 -39.80 -40.67 -24.62
CA SER A 2 -40.14 -39.24 -24.62
C SER A 2 -41.09 -38.87 -23.47
N HIS A 3 -40.57 -38.16 -22.48
CA HIS A 3 -41.22 -36.93 -22.01
C HIS A 3 -40.19 -35.94 -21.47
N LEU A 4 -39.91 -34.94 -22.31
CA LEU A 4 -39.35 -33.65 -21.95
C LEU A 4 -40.35 -32.92 -21.02
N ALA A 5 -39.84 -32.26 -19.98
CA ALA A 5 -40.59 -31.30 -19.20
C ALA A 5 -39.86 -29.95 -19.20
N ASN A 6 -40.12 -29.21 -20.27
CA ASN A 6 -40.57 -27.82 -20.34
C ASN A 6 -40.09 -26.81 -19.28
N LEU A 7 -39.39 -25.79 -19.77
CA LEU A 7 -39.13 -24.49 -19.16
C LEU A 7 -40.37 -23.60 -19.31
N ASN A 8 -40.97 -23.14 -18.21
CA ASN A 8 -41.67 -21.85 -18.15
C ASN A 8 -42.02 -21.48 -16.70
N GLY A 9 -41.49 -20.36 -16.22
CA GLY A 9 -41.74 -19.84 -14.88
C GLY A 9 -41.20 -18.43 -14.71
N VAL A 10 -41.92 -17.47 -15.29
CA VAL A 10 -42.17 -16.09 -14.83
C VAL A 10 -40.98 -15.27 -14.32
N SER A 11 -40.71 -14.18 -15.05
CA SER A 11 -39.84 -13.07 -14.64
C SER A 11 -40.39 -12.37 -13.40
N GLU A 12 -39.68 -12.43 -12.28
CA GLU A 12 -39.86 -11.48 -11.18
C GLU A 12 -38.73 -10.44 -11.21
N THR A 13 -39.13 -9.19 -11.30
CA THR A 13 -38.29 -8.00 -11.23
C THR A 13 -37.59 -7.90 -9.87
N PRO A 14 -36.29 -7.57 -9.80
CA PRO A 14 -35.63 -7.33 -8.51
C PRO A 14 -36.18 -6.06 -7.84
N PRO A 15 -36.34 -6.03 -6.50
CA PRO A 15 -36.84 -4.87 -5.80
C PRO A 15 -35.89 -3.67 -5.91
N VAL A 16 -36.49 -2.50 -6.05
CA VAL A 16 -35.85 -1.20 -6.14
C VAL A 16 -35.01 -0.94 -4.89
N ILE A 17 -33.70 -0.68 -5.08
CA ILE A 17 -32.78 -0.27 -4.03
C ILE A 17 -33.26 1.07 -3.43
N PRO A 18 -33.51 1.17 -2.10
CA PRO A 18 -33.86 2.44 -1.49
C PRO A 18 -32.66 3.38 -1.53
N ARG A 19 -32.83 4.53 -2.17
CA ARG A 19 -31.84 5.62 -2.18
C ARG A 19 -31.83 6.30 -0.82
N PHE A 20 -30.70 6.23 -0.12
CA PHE A 20 -30.48 7.03 1.09
C PHE A 20 -30.25 8.51 0.74
N PRO A 21 -30.66 9.46 1.61
CA PRO A 21 -30.49 10.89 1.35
C PRO A 21 -29.00 11.26 1.31
N SER A 22 -28.56 11.92 0.25
CA SER A 22 -27.22 12.49 0.16
C SER A 22 -27.07 13.62 1.17
N VAL A 23 -26.20 13.45 2.17
CA VAL A 23 -25.76 14.54 3.04
C VAL A 23 -24.86 15.46 2.21
N GLN A 24 -25.42 16.59 1.74
CA GLN A 24 -24.66 17.62 1.04
C GLN A 24 -23.87 18.44 2.06
N THR A 25 -22.56 18.23 2.12
CA THR A 25 -21.65 19.17 2.79
C THR A 25 -21.07 20.12 1.74
N THR A 26 -21.40 21.40 1.86
CA THR A 26 -20.89 22.48 1.00
C THR A 26 -19.41 22.72 1.30
N ARG A 27 -18.53 22.36 0.36
CA ARG A 27 -17.10 22.70 0.42
C ARG A 27 -16.78 23.74 -0.66
N LYS A 28 -16.32 24.93 -0.21
CA LYS A 28 -15.91 26.05 -1.06
C LYS A 28 -14.70 25.65 -1.93
N LYS A 29 -14.82 25.79 -3.26
CA LYS A 29 -13.72 25.64 -4.23
C LYS A 29 -12.87 26.91 -4.23
N ALA A 30 -11.56 26.77 -4.06
CA ALA A 30 -10.58 27.76 -4.50
C ALA A 30 -9.96 27.26 -5.82
N SER A 31 -10.10 28.03 -6.90
CA SER A 31 -9.50 27.76 -8.20
C SER A 31 -8.15 28.46 -8.31
N ILE A 32 -7.08 27.71 -8.59
CA ILE A 32 -5.82 28.30 -9.08
C ILE A 32 -5.67 27.91 -10.55
N ILE A 33 -5.57 28.94 -11.38
CA ILE A 33 -5.46 28.93 -12.83
C ILE A 33 -4.01 28.61 -13.20
N CYS A 34 -3.80 27.60 -14.06
CA CYS A 34 -2.50 27.32 -14.66
C CYS A 34 -2.44 27.98 -16.05
N PHE A 35 -1.44 28.84 -16.26
CA PHE A 35 -1.17 29.48 -17.55
C PHE A 35 -0.35 28.54 -18.45
N MET A 36 -0.91 28.17 -19.61
CA MET A 36 -0.18 27.58 -20.72
C MET A 36 0.25 28.70 -21.67
N SER A 37 1.55 28.84 -21.92
CA SER A 37 2.06 29.65 -23.02
C SER A 37 2.70 28.77 -24.08
N LYS A 38 2.26 28.99 -25.31
CA LYS A 38 2.60 28.31 -26.55
C LYS A 38 3.52 29.27 -27.31
N LYS A 39 4.70 28.84 -27.76
CA LYS A 39 5.33 29.49 -28.90
C LYS A 39 6.09 28.49 -29.78
N SER A 40 5.68 28.49 -31.04
CA SER A 40 6.34 27.92 -32.22
C SER A 40 7.21 29.01 -32.83
N GLU A 41 8.38 28.65 -33.39
CA GLU A 41 9.02 29.33 -34.53
C GLU A 41 10.33 28.62 -34.88
N GLY A 42 10.60 28.46 -36.18
CA GLY A 42 11.94 28.14 -36.70
C GLY A 42 12.01 27.13 -37.84
N LEU A 43 11.39 27.43 -38.98
CA LEU A 43 11.69 26.77 -40.26
C LEU A 43 12.90 27.50 -40.88
N GLN A 44 13.98 26.77 -41.18
CA GLN A 44 15.11 27.31 -41.94
C GLN A 44 15.51 26.30 -43.03
N GLU A 45 15.16 26.62 -44.28
CA GLU A 45 15.63 25.97 -45.50
C GLU A 45 16.50 26.94 -46.30
N GLN A 46 17.69 26.50 -46.73
CA GLN A 46 18.45 27.02 -47.88
C GLN A 46 19.48 25.93 -48.32
N PRO A 47 19.96 25.93 -49.59
CA PRO A 47 19.84 24.75 -50.45
C PRO A 47 21.15 24.22 -51.07
N LEU A 48 20.97 23.13 -51.84
CA LEU A 48 21.77 22.66 -53.00
C LEU A 48 23.19 22.14 -52.75
N GLN A 49 23.39 20.82 -52.94
CA GLN A 49 24.15 20.31 -54.09
C GLN A 49 23.98 18.81 -54.30
N THR A 50 23.76 18.46 -55.57
CA THR A 50 23.48 17.14 -56.12
C THR A 50 24.77 16.33 -56.29
N THR A 51 24.88 15.11 -55.75
CA THR A 51 25.77 14.07 -56.30
C THR A 51 25.22 12.68 -55.98
N ARG A 52 25.13 11.84 -57.02
CA ARG A 52 24.56 10.48 -57.03
C ARG A 52 25.50 9.49 -56.31
N ARG A 53 25.02 8.74 -55.30
CA ARG A 53 25.34 7.32 -54.94
C ARG A 53 24.97 6.99 -53.48
N LEU A 54 24.58 5.72 -53.24
CA LEU A 54 24.20 5.05 -51.97
C LEU A 54 22.81 5.45 -51.45
N ALA A 55 21.71 4.71 -51.66
CA ALA A 55 21.42 3.28 -51.50
C ALA A 55 21.69 2.74 -50.08
N LEU A 56 20.57 2.45 -49.40
CA LEU A 56 20.35 1.54 -48.25
C LEU A 56 20.38 2.13 -46.83
N CYS A 57 19.37 1.66 -46.08
CA CYS A 57 19.23 1.63 -44.63
C CYS A 57 18.76 2.92 -43.92
N LEU A 58 17.46 2.98 -43.62
CA LEU A 58 16.92 2.98 -42.24
C LEU A 58 15.40 3.25 -42.30
N ALA A 59 14.62 2.19 -42.51
CA ALA A 59 13.20 2.19 -42.19
C ALA A 59 13.03 1.52 -40.82
N SER A 60 12.18 2.12 -39.98
CA SER A 60 11.69 1.65 -38.66
C SER A 60 12.39 2.25 -37.43
N ILE A 61 12.08 3.51 -37.11
CA ILE A 61 12.01 3.92 -35.70
C ILE A 61 10.55 3.73 -35.29
N ALA A 62 10.35 2.73 -34.43
CA ALA A 62 9.07 2.37 -33.86
C ALA A 62 8.42 3.58 -33.17
N LEU A 63 7.12 3.76 -33.39
CA LEU A 63 6.25 4.52 -32.48
C LEU A 63 6.34 3.88 -31.08
N VAL A 64 7.23 4.37 -30.22
CA VAL A 64 7.06 4.20 -28.78
C VAL A 64 6.02 5.23 -28.36
N GLY A 65 4.75 4.80 -28.38
CA GLY A 65 3.65 5.55 -27.80
C GLY A 65 3.93 5.76 -26.32
N ASN A 66 4.19 7.00 -25.93
CA ASN A 66 4.25 7.41 -24.53
C ASN A 66 2.81 7.44 -23.96
N SER A 67 2.21 6.27 -23.75
CA SER A 67 0.88 6.13 -23.16
C SER A 67 1.03 5.81 -21.67
N CYS A 68 1.35 6.83 -20.86
CA CYS A 68 1.25 6.77 -19.41
C CYS A 68 0.98 8.17 -18.82
N ASN A 69 0.10 8.97 -19.42
CA ASN A 69 -0.48 10.16 -18.77
C ASN A 69 -1.93 9.90 -18.34
N GLY A 70 -2.20 8.68 -17.88
CA GLY A 70 -3.45 8.37 -17.19
C GLY A 70 -3.43 9.00 -15.79
N VAL A 71 -3.70 10.30 -15.70
CA VAL A 71 -4.08 10.92 -14.42
C VAL A 71 -5.32 10.20 -13.93
N SER A 72 -5.17 9.36 -12.91
CA SER A 72 -6.29 8.65 -12.30
C SER A 72 -7.21 9.69 -11.65
N LEU A 73 -8.47 9.77 -12.12
CA LEU A 73 -9.51 10.62 -11.56
C LEU A 73 -10.22 9.98 -10.35
N ALA A 74 -9.66 8.93 -9.75
CA ALA A 74 -10.25 8.33 -8.57
C ALA A 74 -9.91 9.20 -7.33
N GLU A 75 -10.73 10.23 -7.11
CA GLU A 75 -10.80 10.91 -5.82
C GLU A 75 -11.02 9.85 -4.72
N GLY A 76 -10.25 9.96 -3.62
CA GLY A 76 -10.18 8.94 -2.57
C GLY A 76 -11.58 8.50 -2.16
N ASN A 77 -11.86 7.21 -2.28
CA ASN A 77 -13.19 6.60 -2.18
C ASN A 77 -13.87 6.70 -0.80
N GLY A 78 -13.40 7.56 0.12
CA GLY A 78 -14.02 7.81 1.44
C GLY A 78 -14.00 6.63 2.41
N PHE A 79 -13.58 5.44 1.98
CA PHE A 79 -13.43 4.22 2.79
C PHE A 79 -12.15 4.19 3.63
N TRP A 80 -11.38 5.28 3.62
CA TRP A 80 -10.11 5.37 4.35
C TRP A 80 -10.29 6.17 5.63
N LEU A 81 -9.79 5.61 6.72
CA LEU A 81 -9.65 6.29 7.99
C LEU A 81 -8.36 7.11 7.93
N ASP A 82 -8.49 8.43 7.85
CA ASP A 82 -7.37 9.38 7.98
C ASP A 82 -7.12 9.78 9.45
N GLY A 83 -7.68 9.03 10.40
CA GLY A 83 -7.58 9.26 11.85
C GLY A 83 -7.07 8.03 12.63
N PRO A 84 -6.96 8.11 13.97
CA PRO A 84 -6.50 7.00 14.81
C PRO A 84 -7.30 5.72 14.51
N LEU A 85 -6.63 4.57 14.59
CA LEU A 85 -7.24 3.27 14.29
C LEU A 85 -8.54 3.12 15.09
N PRO A 86 -9.71 2.98 14.45
CA PRO A 86 -10.94 2.76 15.18
C PRO A 86 -10.84 1.43 15.91
N VAL A 87 -11.42 1.37 17.10
CA VAL A 87 -11.53 0.11 17.84
C VAL A 87 -12.31 -0.87 16.97
N PRO A 88 -11.73 -2.03 16.60
CA PRO A 88 -12.42 -2.98 15.75
C PRO A 88 -13.69 -3.47 16.46
N SER A 89 -14.82 -3.36 15.78
CA SER A 89 -16.11 -3.88 16.26
C SER A 89 -16.44 -5.17 15.52
N ALA A 90 -16.94 -6.16 16.25
CA ALA A 90 -17.50 -7.38 15.65
C ALA A 90 -19.02 -7.24 15.65
N GLU A 91 -19.64 -7.25 14.47
CA GLU A 91 -21.10 -7.14 14.31
C GLU A 91 -21.82 -8.44 14.70
N ASN A 92 -21.15 -9.58 14.53
CA ASN A 92 -21.70 -10.89 14.82
C ASN A 92 -21.62 -11.23 16.32
N LYS A 93 -22.62 -11.97 16.84
CA LYS A 93 -22.65 -12.51 18.22
C LYS A 93 -21.69 -13.70 18.40
N ILE A 94 -20.39 -13.47 18.24
CA ILE A 94 -19.33 -14.48 18.39
C ILE A 94 -18.80 -14.61 19.83
N ALA A 95 -19.29 -13.78 20.75
CA ALA A 95 -19.04 -13.95 22.18
C ALA A 95 -20.04 -14.98 22.72
N ASN A 96 -19.54 -16.11 23.20
CA ASN A 96 -20.39 -17.12 23.81
C ASN A 96 -20.99 -16.56 25.11
N GLU A 97 -22.30 -16.33 25.11
CA GLU A 97 -23.04 -15.72 26.23
C GLU A 97 -22.98 -16.58 27.50
N LYS A 98 -22.86 -17.91 27.37
CA LYS A 98 -22.79 -18.84 28.50
C LYS A 98 -21.40 -18.92 29.14
N THR A 99 -20.33 -18.80 28.35
CA THR A 99 -18.95 -18.98 28.83
C THR A 99 -18.15 -17.69 28.97
N GLY A 100 -18.67 -16.56 28.45
CA GLY A 100 -17.97 -15.26 28.50
C GLY A 100 -16.61 -15.25 27.79
N THR A 101 -16.33 -16.24 26.94
CA THR A 101 -15.02 -16.42 26.32
C THR A 101 -14.64 -15.23 25.44
N ARG A 102 -13.33 -14.93 25.37
CA ARG A 102 -12.71 -13.91 24.49
C ARG A 102 -12.81 -12.44 24.96
N SER A 103 -12.87 -12.19 26.27
CA SER A 103 -12.85 -10.82 26.83
C SER A 103 -11.64 -9.99 26.38
N PHE A 104 -10.46 -10.60 26.20
CA PHE A 104 -9.27 -9.90 25.70
C PHE A 104 -9.40 -9.49 24.22
N LEU A 105 -10.11 -10.26 23.38
CA LEU A 105 -10.36 -9.90 21.98
C LEU A 105 -11.31 -8.70 21.86
N LYS A 106 -12.17 -8.48 22.86
CA LYS A 106 -13.04 -7.28 22.93
C LYS A 106 -12.27 -5.99 23.24
N ARG A 107 -11.06 -6.09 23.79
CA ARG A 107 -10.27 -4.92 24.22
C ARG A 107 -9.46 -4.27 23.08
N GLY A 108 -9.63 -4.76 21.84
CA GLY A 108 -8.92 -4.25 20.68
C GLY A 108 -7.53 -4.87 20.53
N LEU A 109 -6.49 -4.03 20.50
CA LEU A 109 -5.11 -4.48 20.27
C LEU A 109 -4.55 -5.19 21.51
N TYR A 110 -4.30 -6.50 21.39
CA TYR A 110 -3.59 -7.26 22.41
C TYR A 110 -2.09 -7.28 22.13
N MET A 111 -1.31 -6.64 23.00
CA MET A 111 0.14 -6.65 22.99
C MET A 111 0.65 -7.44 24.21
N ALA A 112 1.12 -8.67 23.99
CA ALA A 112 1.66 -9.49 25.06
C ALA A 112 2.97 -8.89 25.60
N ASN A 113 3.06 -8.71 26.92
CA ASN A 113 4.32 -8.40 27.60
C ASN A 113 5.09 -9.71 27.84
N ILE A 114 6.08 -9.98 26.99
CA ILE A 114 6.82 -11.26 26.94
C ILE A 114 8.27 -11.12 27.40
N GLY A 115 8.59 -10.05 28.14
CA GLY A 115 9.95 -9.73 28.57
C GLY A 115 10.88 -9.34 27.41
N THR A 116 12.08 -8.87 27.71
CA THR A 116 13.04 -8.36 26.72
C THR A 116 13.47 -9.44 25.72
N LYS A 117 13.77 -10.66 26.19
CA LYS A 117 14.12 -11.80 25.34
C LYS A 117 12.98 -12.18 24.38
N GLY A 118 11.74 -12.23 24.87
CA GLY A 118 10.58 -12.52 24.01
C GLY A 118 10.35 -11.42 22.98
N ARG A 119 10.60 -10.15 23.34
CA ARG A 119 10.47 -9.02 22.40
C ARG A 119 11.52 -9.05 21.30
N LYS A 120 12.79 -9.36 21.60
CA LYS A 120 13.82 -9.61 20.57
C LYS A 120 13.39 -10.74 19.62
N PHE A 121 12.87 -11.84 20.16
CA PHE A 121 12.33 -12.92 19.34
C PHE A 121 11.16 -12.48 18.46
N ARG A 122 10.22 -11.67 18.99
CA ARG A 122 9.08 -11.14 18.22
C ARG A 122 9.53 -10.14 17.14
N LEU A 123 10.53 -9.30 17.40
CA LEU A 123 11.17 -8.44 16.39
C LEU A 123 11.74 -9.26 15.25
N LYS A 124 12.56 -10.28 15.56
CA LYS A 124 13.11 -11.20 14.57
C LYS A 124 12.01 -11.87 13.76
N LYS A 125 11.00 -12.43 14.42
CA LYS A 125 9.87 -13.07 13.74
C LYS A 125 9.12 -12.11 12.81
N TYR A 126 8.87 -10.88 13.25
CA TYR A 126 8.15 -9.90 12.42
C TYR A 126 9.01 -9.35 11.29
N ALA A 127 10.33 -9.30 11.45
CA ALA A 127 11.22 -9.01 10.33
C ALA A 127 11.17 -10.11 9.26
N PHE A 128 11.22 -11.38 9.66
CA PHE A 128 11.02 -12.51 8.76
C PHE A 128 9.66 -12.46 8.05
N ASP A 129 8.58 -12.22 8.79
CA ASP A 129 7.23 -12.12 8.24
C ASP A 129 7.11 -10.99 7.19
N LEU A 130 7.75 -9.84 7.43
CA LEU A 130 7.76 -8.72 6.48
C LEU A 130 8.65 -9.00 5.26
N LEU A 131 9.74 -9.75 5.41
CA LEU A 131 10.53 -10.25 4.29
C LEU A 131 9.71 -11.21 3.41
N ALA A 132 8.90 -12.09 4.00
CA ALA A 132 8.04 -13.00 3.26
C ALA A 132 6.89 -12.29 2.49
N MET A 133 6.71 -10.98 2.65
CA MET A 133 5.69 -10.21 1.95
C MET A 133 6.04 -9.92 0.47
N ALA A 134 7.26 -10.21 0.01
CA ALA A 134 7.68 -9.99 -1.39
C ALA A 134 6.65 -10.54 -2.39
N ASP A 135 6.21 -11.78 -2.19
CA ASP A 135 5.27 -12.49 -3.06
C ASP A 135 3.86 -11.88 -3.06
N LEU A 136 3.57 -11.01 -2.09
CA LEU A 136 2.29 -10.32 -1.94
C LEU A 136 2.31 -8.93 -2.55
N ILE A 137 3.44 -8.44 -3.09
CA ILE A 137 3.52 -7.13 -3.75
C ILE A 137 3.03 -7.27 -5.19
N ALA A 138 1.71 -7.16 -5.35
CA ALA A 138 1.04 -7.13 -6.64
C ALA A 138 -0.08 -6.07 -6.61
N LYS A 139 -0.50 -5.64 -7.80
CA LYS A 139 -1.43 -4.49 -7.98
C LYS A 139 -2.75 -4.65 -7.22
N ASP A 140 -3.28 -5.87 -7.15
CA ASP A 140 -4.54 -6.24 -6.51
C ASP A 140 -4.42 -6.52 -5.01
N THR A 141 -3.21 -6.81 -4.53
CA THR A 141 -2.92 -7.18 -3.13
C THR A 141 -2.32 -6.04 -2.30
N LEU A 142 -2.02 -4.87 -2.88
CA LEU A 142 -1.43 -3.72 -2.17
C LEU A 142 -2.19 -3.30 -0.90
N ASN A 143 -3.52 -3.45 -0.86
CA ASN A 143 -4.29 -3.16 0.37
C ASN A 143 -3.94 -4.14 1.50
N TYR A 144 -3.72 -5.42 1.18
CA TYR A 144 -3.24 -6.41 2.14
C TYR A 144 -1.83 -6.07 2.61
N VAL A 145 -0.90 -5.81 1.67
CA VAL A 145 0.48 -5.38 1.96
C VAL A 145 0.49 -4.23 2.96
N ARG A 146 -0.31 -3.19 2.70
CA ARG A 146 -0.42 -2.02 3.60
C ARG A 146 -0.85 -2.38 5.02
N ARG A 147 -1.90 -3.21 5.14
CA ARG A 147 -2.46 -3.62 6.44
C ARG A 147 -1.49 -4.51 7.19
N TYR A 148 -0.84 -5.43 6.49
CA TYR A 148 0.14 -6.33 7.05
C TYR A 148 1.37 -5.57 7.55
N LEU A 149 1.90 -4.65 6.74
CA LEU A 149 3.00 -3.76 7.07
C LEU A 149 2.71 -2.95 8.35
N ARG A 150 1.56 -2.27 8.40
CA ARG A 150 1.13 -1.47 9.56
C ARG A 150 0.98 -2.31 10.81
N LEU A 151 0.36 -3.49 10.69
CA LEU A 151 0.18 -4.40 11.81
C LEU A 151 1.52 -4.79 12.41
N LYS A 152 2.42 -5.38 11.61
CA LYS A 152 3.73 -5.85 12.11
C LYS A 152 4.57 -4.70 12.66
N SER A 153 4.65 -3.59 11.92
CA SER A 153 5.46 -2.43 12.31
C SER A 153 4.98 -1.79 13.61
N THR A 154 3.67 -1.77 13.87
CA THR A 154 3.12 -1.29 15.15
C THR A 154 3.67 -2.09 16.32
N PHE A 155 3.72 -3.43 16.19
CA PHE A 155 4.29 -4.24 17.26
C PHE A 155 5.80 -4.06 17.38
N MET A 156 6.50 -3.98 16.25
CA MET A 156 7.95 -3.74 16.24
C MET A 156 8.30 -2.43 16.92
N TYR A 157 7.51 -1.36 16.74
CA TYR A 157 7.73 -0.06 17.38
C TYR A 157 7.78 -0.17 18.91
N PHE A 158 6.77 -0.79 19.51
CA PHE A 158 6.72 -0.97 20.97
C PHE A 158 7.76 -1.98 21.48
N ASP A 159 8.20 -2.92 20.66
CA ASP A 159 9.25 -3.85 21.04
C ASP A 159 10.63 -3.21 20.99
N PHE A 160 10.91 -2.39 19.98
CA PHE A 160 12.13 -1.59 19.91
C PHE A 160 12.25 -0.65 21.11
N ASP A 161 11.20 0.09 21.47
CA ASP A 161 11.17 0.95 22.68
C ASP A 161 11.69 0.21 23.93
N ARG A 162 11.15 -1.00 24.15
CA ARG A 162 11.49 -1.81 25.32
C ARG A 162 12.86 -2.46 25.22
N VAL A 163 13.28 -2.90 24.03
CA VAL A 163 14.60 -3.50 23.81
C VAL A 163 15.69 -2.44 23.97
N ILE A 164 15.51 -1.24 23.42
CA ILE A 164 16.42 -0.10 23.56
C ILE A 164 16.50 0.33 25.02
N SER A 165 15.36 0.49 25.70
CA SER A 165 15.33 0.92 27.09
C SER A 165 16.10 -0.01 28.03
N ALA A 166 16.07 -1.32 27.75
CA ALA A 166 16.73 -2.36 28.54
C ALA A 166 18.17 -2.66 28.10
N ALA A 167 18.67 -2.04 27.02
CA ALA A 167 20.01 -2.30 26.50
C ALA A 167 21.10 -1.58 27.33
N PRO A 168 22.34 -2.10 27.33
CA PRO A 168 23.54 -1.37 27.79
C PRO A 168 23.69 -0.01 27.09
N VAL A 169 24.33 0.96 27.75
CA VAL A 169 24.42 2.36 27.27
C VAL A 169 25.04 2.46 25.88
N ASP A 170 26.09 1.69 25.62
CA ASP A 170 26.80 1.57 24.35
C ASP A 170 25.96 0.95 23.23
N GLU A 171 24.97 0.11 23.57
CA GLU A 171 24.08 -0.50 22.59
C GLU A 171 22.84 0.34 22.26
N LYS A 172 22.48 1.32 23.10
CA LYS A 172 21.25 2.11 22.93
C LYS A 172 21.22 2.92 21.64
N GLN A 173 22.32 3.60 21.30
CA GLN A 173 22.36 4.43 20.10
C GLN A 173 22.30 3.58 18.81
N PRO A 174 23.11 2.52 18.64
CA PRO A 174 23.00 1.64 17.47
C PRO A 174 21.62 1.01 17.29
N LEU A 175 20.93 0.63 18.38
CA LEU A 175 19.57 0.09 18.31
C LEU A 175 18.54 1.16 17.93
N THR A 176 18.70 2.39 18.44
CA THR A 176 17.87 3.54 18.07
C THR A 176 18.04 3.87 16.59
N ASP A 177 19.27 3.90 16.08
CA ASP A 177 19.56 4.20 14.67
C ASP A 177 18.97 3.14 13.74
N LEU A 178 19.06 1.86 14.12
CA LEU A 178 18.43 0.76 13.40
C LEU A 178 16.90 0.90 13.36
N ALA A 179 16.28 1.24 14.50
CA ALA A 179 14.85 1.45 14.58
C ALA A 179 14.39 2.64 13.70
N ASN A 180 15.09 3.77 13.77
CA ASN A 180 14.77 4.96 12.97
C ASN A 180 14.88 4.67 11.48
N ARG A 181 15.98 4.05 11.02
CA ARG A 181 16.13 3.62 9.62
C ARG A 181 14.97 2.73 9.17
N LEU A 182 14.59 1.75 9.98
CA LEU A 182 13.49 0.85 9.67
C LEU A 182 12.17 1.61 9.52
N PHE A 183 11.81 2.46 10.49
CA PHE A 183 10.53 3.15 10.45
C PHE A 183 10.46 4.21 9.35
N ASP A 184 11.57 4.87 9.02
CA ASP A 184 11.66 5.77 7.88
C ASP A 184 11.37 5.05 6.55
N THR A 185 11.91 3.85 6.34
CA THR A 185 11.63 3.09 5.10
C THR A 185 10.24 2.47 5.10
N VAL A 186 9.73 2.05 6.27
CA VAL A 186 8.34 1.58 6.43
C VAL A 186 7.34 2.69 6.07
N GLU A 187 7.59 3.93 6.47
CA GLU A 187 6.72 5.07 6.12
C GLU A 187 6.75 5.36 4.61
N LYS A 188 7.93 5.34 3.97
CA LYS A 188 8.06 5.49 2.52
C LYS A 188 7.31 4.37 1.77
N LEU A 189 7.46 3.13 2.23
CA LEU A 189 6.74 1.98 1.68
C LEU A 189 5.22 2.11 1.86
N ASP A 190 4.72 2.45 3.05
CA ASP A 190 3.29 2.70 3.27
C ASP A 190 2.75 3.82 2.37
N GLY A 191 3.54 4.88 2.16
CA GLY A 191 3.24 5.98 1.26
C GLY A 191 3.08 5.54 -0.19
N ALA A 192 4.04 4.77 -0.72
CA ALA A 192 3.95 4.24 -2.08
C ALA A 192 2.77 3.28 -2.27
N VAL A 193 2.54 2.41 -1.29
CA VAL A 193 1.39 1.50 -1.27
C VAL A 193 0.06 2.27 -1.22
N LYS A 194 -0.01 3.36 -0.45
CA LYS A 194 -1.17 4.26 -0.39
C LYS A 194 -1.45 4.91 -1.75
N GLN A 195 -0.40 5.32 -2.46
CA GLN A 195 -0.48 5.91 -3.80
C GLN A 195 -0.75 4.86 -4.91
N ARG A 196 -0.68 3.57 -4.57
CA ARG A 196 -0.78 2.45 -5.53
C ARG A 196 0.29 2.50 -6.62
N ASP A 197 1.45 3.07 -6.30
CA ASP A 197 2.61 3.09 -7.17
C ASP A 197 3.41 1.80 -6.99
N LEU A 198 3.23 0.85 -7.91
CA LEU A 198 3.87 -0.47 -7.82
C LEU A 198 5.40 -0.36 -7.92
N LEU A 199 5.91 0.48 -8.82
CA LEU A 199 7.35 0.63 -9.05
C LEU A 199 8.05 1.20 -7.81
N GLN A 200 7.47 2.25 -7.21
CA GLN A 200 7.97 2.81 -5.95
C GLN A 200 7.80 1.83 -4.79
N THR A 201 6.69 1.08 -4.75
CA THR A 201 6.47 0.05 -3.72
C THR A 201 7.55 -1.02 -3.76
N GLU A 202 7.88 -1.55 -4.94
CA GLU A 202 8.94 -2.55 -5.11
C GLU A 202 10.31 -1.98 -4.72
N THR A 203 10.58 -0.72 -5.07
CA THR A 203 11.84 -0.03 -4.74
C THR A 203 11.98 0.13 -3.22
N TYR A 204 11.00 0.75 -2.56
CA TYR A 204 11.05 0.94 -1.11
C TYR A 204 10.97 -0.37 -0.32
N TYR A 205 10.34 -1.41 -0.89
CA TYR A 205 10.36 -2.73 -0.30
C TYR A 205 11.78 -3.31 -0.29
N LYS A 206 12.54 -3.20 -1.39
CA LYS A 206 13.94 -3.64 -1.44
C LYS A 206 14.80 -2.91 -0.41
N ASP A 207 14.64 -1.60 -0.30
CA ASP A 207 15.34 -0.80 0.71
C ASP A 207 14.99 -1.25 2.13
N THR A 208 13.68 -1.49 2.39
CA THR A 208 13.19 -1.98 3.68
C THR A 208 13.72 -3.38 3.97
N ALA A 209 13.79 -4.27 2.98
CA ALA A 209 14.24 -5.65 3.13
C ALA A 209 15.70 -5.74 3.64
N VAL A 210 16.58 -4.87 3.17
CA VAL A 210 17.97 -4.79 3.69
C VAL A 210 17.97 -4.50 5.18
N ILE A 211 17.15 -3.53 5.63
CA ILE A 211 17.08 -3.17 7.05
C ILE A 211 16.40 -4.27 7.87
N LEU A 212 15.40 -4.95 7.32
CA LEU A 212 14.78 -6.10 7.99
C LEU A 212 15.79 -7.24 8.21
N GLN A 213 16.75 -7.43 7.30
CA GLN A 213 17.86 -8.35 7.51
C GLN A 213 18.78 -7.88 8.64
N ASP A 214 19.13 -6.58 8.70
CA ASP A 214 19.87 -6.00 9.83
C ASP A 214 19.15 -6.27 11.17
N VAL A 215 17.80 -6.17 11.20
CA VAL A 215 16.99 -6.50 12.38
C VAL A 215 17.07 -7.99 12.72
N MET A 216 16.98 -8.88 11.74
CA MET A 216 17.10 -10.32 11.95
C MET A 216 18.43 -10.69 12.60
N ASP A 217 19.51 -10.08 12.13
CA ASP A 217 20.87 -10.34 12.60
C ASP A 217 21.10 -9.75 14.00
N ARG A 218 20.61 -8.53 14.25
CA ARG A 218 20.76 -7.87 15.55
C ARG A 218 19.92 -8.49 16.66
N MET A 219 18.82 -9.15 16.32
CA MET A 219 17.90 -9.81 17.27
C MET A 219 18.15 -11.31 17.40
N ALA A 220 19.25 -11.83 16.85
CA ALA A 220 19.63 -13.23 16.90
C ALA A 220 20.04 -13.71 18.30
#